data_AF-A0A972J8T2-F1
#
_entry.id   AF-A0A972J8T2-F1
#
_cell.length_a   1.000
_cell.length_b   1.000
_cell.length_c   1.000
_cell.angle_alpha   90.00
_cell.angle_beta   90.00
_cell.angle_gamma   90.00
#
_symmetry.space_group_name_H-M   'P 1'
#
loop_
_entity.id
_entity.type
_entity.pdbx_description
1 polymer ?
#
loop_
_entity_poly.entity_id
_entity_poly.type
_entity_poly.pdbx_seq_one_letter_code
_entity_poly.pdbx_strand_id
1 'polypeptide(L)'
;MATDVTNYQCPACSAPLRFSSDSGKLECDYCGMSYTVKEVEDFYAAKAESAAVAYEKKVEKHEKEQQEMAAEGFEEEQNLIQFNCPSCGAELISDETTAATSCPYCGNPNIIPGKLSGAFKPDYVIPFKFDKNEAIKALKKHY
;
A
#
# COMPACT_ATOMS: atom_id res chain seq x y z
N MET A 1 8.92 -39.19 2.29
CA MET A 1 10.22 -38.60 2.68
C MET A 1 9.96 -37.13 2.95
N ALA A 2 10.37 -36.61 4.11
CA ALA A 2 10.00 -35.27 4.57
C ALA A 2 10.53 -34.19 3.63
N THR A 3 9.64 -33.41 3.03
CA THR A 3 9.90 -32.34 2.06
C THR A 3 9.68 -30.96 2.68
N ASP A 4 10.06 -30.78 3.95
CA ASP A 4 10.17 -29.46 4.56
C ASP A 4 11.64 -29.09 4.63
N VAL A 5 12.06 -28.20 3.72
CA VAL A 5 13.39 -27.57 3.77
C VAL A 5 13.29 -26.43 4.77
N THR A 6 13.44 -26.72 6.07
CA THR A 6 13.57 -25.70 7.11
C THR A 6 14.95 -25.05 6.99
N ASN A 7 14.98 -23.81 6.47
CA ASN A 7 16.21 -23.04 6.32
C ASN A 7 16.55 -22.33 7.64
N TYR A 8 17.34 -22.98 8.49
CA TYR A 8 17.83 -22.42 9.75
C TYR A 8 18.99 -21.45 9.50
N GLN A 9 18.96 -20.27 10.13
CA GLN A 9 20.05 -19.30 10.12
C GLN A 9 20.91 -19.44 11.37
N CYS A 10 22.21 -19.26 11.20
CA CYS A 10 23.19 -19.28 12.28
C CYS A 10 22.90 -18.15 13.30
N PRO A 11 22.77 -18.44 14.60
CA PRO A 11 22.54 -17.42 15.64
C PRO A 11 23.63 -16.34 15.71
N ALA A 12 24.86 -16.66 15.31
CA ALA A 12 26.01 -15.77 15.46
C ALA A 12 26.33 -14.91 14.22
N CYS A 13 26.07 -15.41 13.01
CA CYS A 13 26.41 -14.71 11.77
C CYS A 13 25.23 -14.61 10.77
N SER A 14 24.07 -15.15 11.11
CA SER A 14 22.85 -15.15 10.28
C SER A 14 22.99 -15.83 8.90
N ALA A 15 24.11 -16.51 8.64
CA ALA A 15 24.30 -17.32 7.44
C ALA A 15 23.46 -18.62 7.51
N PRO A 16 23.07 -19.21 6.36
CA PRO A 16 22.36 -20.48 6.35
C PRO A 16 23.21 -21.60 6.96
N LEU A 17 22.58 -22.46 7.77
CA LEU A 17 23.20 -23.64 8.34
C LEU A 17 23.01 -24.85 7.43
N ARG A 18 24.05 -25.68 7.28
CA ARG A 18 24.01 -26.91 6.50
C ARG A 18 23.96 -28.11 7.43
N PHE A 19 23.03 -29.04 7.18
CA PHE A 19 23.00 -30.32 7.91
C PHE A 19 24.07 -31.27 7.38
N SER A 20 24.95 -31.74 8.27
CA SER A 20 25.97 -32.75 7.96
C SER A 20 25.50 -34.12 8.44
N SER A 21 25.37 -35.07 7.50
CA SER A 21 24.90 -36.43 7.78
C SER A 21 25.89 -37.25 8.61
N ASP A 22 27.18 -36.90 8.58
CA ASP A 22 28.24 -37.61 9.31
C ASP A 22 28.28 -37.22 10.79
N SER A 23 28.01 -35.95 11.11
CA SER A 23 28.03 -35.42 12.47
C SER A 23 26.63 -35.34 13.11
N GLY A 24 25.56 -35.42 12.31
CA GLY A 24 24.18 -35.25 12.76
C GLY A 24 23.88 -33.82 13.27
N LYS A 25 24.71 -32.84 12.88
CA LYS A 25 24.67 -31.46 13.36
C LYS A 25 24.53 -30.47 12.21
N LEU A 26 24.09 -29.26 12.55
CA LEU A 26 24.01 -28.10 11.67
C LEU A 26 25.32 -27.33 11.74
N GLU A 27 26.07 -27.30 10.65
CA GLU A 27 27.37 -26.64 10.53
C GLU A 27 27.24 -25.33 9.73
N CYS A 28 27.88 -24.28 10.21
CA CYS A 28 27.93 -22.99 9.52
C CYS A 28 29.23 -22.84 8.71
N ASP A 29 29.12 -22.76 7.39
CA ASP A 29 30.29 -22.59 6.50
C ASP A 29 30.97 -21.21 6.61
N TYR A 30 30.31 -20.24 7.24
CA TYR A 30 30.81 -18.87 7.36
C TYR A 30 31.57 -18.62 8.67
N CYS A 31 31.04 -19.06 9.81
CA CYS A 31 31.67 -18.86 11.12
C CYS A 31 32.25 -20.14 11.74
N GLY A 32 32.09 -21.30 11.09
CA GLY A 32 32.65 -22.57 11.51
C GLY A 32 32.02 -23.19 12.75
N MET A 33 30.92 -22.64 13.27
CA MET A 33 30.23 -23.19 14.43
C MET A 33 29.27 -24.31 14.05
N SER A 34 29.20 -25.33 14.91
CA SER A 34 28.27 -26.44 14.79
C SER A 34 27.23 -26.39 15.89
N TYR A 35 25.95 -26.56 15.55
CA TYR A 35 24.82 -26.55 16.47
C TYR A 35 24.00 -27.83 16.32
N THR A 36 23.34 -28.26 17.39
CA THR A 36 22.33 -29.31 17.29
C THR A 36 20.99 -28.72 16.85
N VAL A 37 20.13 -29.54 16.25
CA VAL A 37 18.81 -29.09 15.77
C VAL A 37 17.97 -28.52 16.93
N LYS A 38 18.01 -29.17 18.11
CA LYS A 38 17.29 -28.69 19.31
C LYS A 38 17.73 -27.31 19.76
N GLU A 39 19.04 -27.06 19.82
CA GLU A 39 19.57 -25.75 20.24
C GLU A 39 19.15 -24.62 19.31
N VAL A 40 19.05 -24.91 18.00
CA VAL A 40 18.59 -23.94 17.01
C VAL A 40 17.08 -23.72 17.15
N GLU A 41 16.29 -24.78 17.30
CA GLU A 41 14.84 -24.68 17.50
C GLU A 41 14.47 -23.89 18.75
N ASP A 42 15.14 -24.16 19.88
CA ASP A 42 14.93 -23.44 21.14
C ASP A 42 15.25 -21.94 20.99
N PHE A 43 16.32 -21.60 20.26
CA PHE A 43 16.69 -20.22 19.98
C PHE A 43 15.66 -19.50 19.10
N TYR A 44 15.12 -20.19 18.10
CA TYR A 44 14.06 -19.66 17.23
C TYR A 44 12.72 -19.52 17.96
N ALA A 45 12.38 -20.44 18.86
CA ALA A 45 11.19 -20.33 19.71
C ALA A 45 11.28 -19.11 20.63
N ALA A 46 12.42 -18.90 21.29
CA ALA A 46 12.66 -17.72 22.14
C ALA A 46 12.63 -16.41 21.33
N LYS A 47 13.15 -16.42 20.09
CA LYS A 47 13.04 -15.27 19.17
C LYS A 47 11.60 -15.02 18.71
N ALA A 48 10.81 -16.07 18.46
CA ALA A 48 9.42 -15.93 18.05
C ALA A 48 8.55 -15.34 19.17
N GLU A 49 8.74 -15.79 20.41
CA GLU A 49 8.05 -15.23 21.57
C GLU A 49 8.42 -13.77 21.80
N SER A 50 9.72 -13.43 21.76
CA SER A 50 10.15 -12.03 21.90
C SER A 50 9.70 -11.13 20.74
N ALA A 51 9.60 -11.66 19.52
CA ALA A 51 9.04 -10.95 18.38
C ALA A 51 7.53 -10.72 18.52
N ALA A 52 6.78 -11.70 19.05
CA ALA A 52 5.35 -11.56 19.34
C ALA A 52 5.10 -10.49 20.42
N VAL A 53 5.86 -10.53 21.52
CA VAL A 53 5.76 -9.52 22.59
C VAL A 53 6.17 -8.13 22.10
N ALA A 54 7.22 -8.03 21.27
CA ALA A 54 7.65 -6.77 20.67
C ALA A 54 6.62 -6.22 19.67
N TYR A 55 5.92 -7.11 18.95
CA TYR A 55 4.82 -6.75 18.06
C TYR A 55 3.62 -6.24 18.85
N GLU A 56 3.17 -6.97 19.88
CA GLU A 56 2.07 -6.54 20.76
C GLU A 56 2.37 -5.18 21.41
N LYS A 57 3.60 -4.98 21.91
CA LYS A 57 4.01 -3.71 22.51
C LYS A 57 4.08 -2.55 21.50
N LYS A 58 4.36 -2.84 20.22
CA LYS A 58 4.30 -1.87 19.13
C LYS A 58 2.86 -1.54 18.75
N VAL A 59 1.97 -2.53 18.71
CA VAL A 59 0.54 -2.33 18.48
C VAL A 59 -0.06 -1.47 19.60
N GLU A 60 0.22 -1.81 20.86
CA GLU A 60 -0.29 -1.06 22.03
C GLU A 60 0.27 0.38 22.09
N LYS A 61 1.51 0.60 21.65
CA LYS A 61 2.08 1.96 21.51
C LYS A 61 1.40 2.74 20.39
N HIS A 62 1.18 2.11 19.24
CA HIS A 62 0.49 2.71 18.10
C HIS A 62 -0.98 3.04 18.43
N GLU A 63 -1.66 2.18 19.19
CA GLU A 63 -3.03 2.43 19.68
C GLU A 63 -3.08 3.63 20.65
N LYS A 64 -2.10 3.76 21.55
CA LYS A 64 -1.99 4.92 22.45
C LYS A 64 -1.65 6.20 21.72
N GLU A 65 -0.73 6.16 20.75
CA GLU A 65 -0.38 7.28 19.89
C GLU A 65 -1.59 7.72 19.04
N GLN A 66 -2.39 6.79 18.52
CA GLN A 66 -3.64 7.09 17.82
C GLN A 66 -4.69 7.74 18.74
N GLN A 67 -4.77 7.32 20.01
CA GLN A 67 -5.67 7.93 21.00
C GLN A 67 -5.22 9.33 21.42
N GLU A 68 -3.91 9.58 21.56
CA GLU A 68 -3.37 10.93 21.83
C GLU A 68 -3.56 11.86 20.62
N MET A 69 -3.32 11.39 19.40
CA MET A 69 -3.57 12.14 18.16
C MET A 69 -5.06 12.50 17.98
N ALA A 70 -5.97 11.57 18.35
CA ALA A 70 -7.41 11.82 18.35
C ALA A 70 -7.84 12.83 19.43
N ALA A 71 -7.14 12.88 20.57
CA ALA A 71 -7.40 13.85 21.65
C ALA A 71 -6.88 15.25 21.33
N GLU A 72 -5.82 15.37 20.53
CA GLU A 72 -5.26 16.64 20.05
C GLU A 72 -5.96 17.18 18.79
N GLY A 73 -7.03 16.52 18.32
CA GLY A 73 -7.87 17.02 17.23
C GLY A 73 -7.21 16.97 15.85
N PHE A 74 -6.18 16.15 15.66
CA PHE A 74 -5.68 15.81 14.33
C PHE A 74 -6.52 14.67 13.76
N GLU A 75 -7.70 15.04 13.24
CA GLU A 75 -8.51 14.19 12.36
C GLU A 75 -7.77 13.99 11.02
N GLU A 76 -6.74 13.15 10.98
CA GLU A 76 -6.17 12.67 9.72
C GLU A 76 -6.91 11.42 9.22
N GLU A 77 -8.24 11.44 9.28
CA GLU A 77 -9.05 10.70 8.31
C GLU A 77 -8.98 11.43 6.97
N GLN A 78 -7.80 11.37 6.35
CA GLN A 78 -7.69 11.52 4.91
C GLN A 78 -8.45 10.33 4.32
N ASN A 79 -9.77 10.47 4.18
CA ASN A 79 -10.59 9.48 3.50
C ASN A 79 -10.13 9.44 2.03
N LEU A 80 -9.18 8.56 1.77
CA LEU A 80 -8.60 8.33 0.46
C LEU A 80 -9.51 7.38 -0.31
N ILE A 81 -9.74 7.69 -1.56
CA ILE A 81 -10.60 6.96 -2.47
C ILE A 81 -9.75 6.35 -3.57
N GLN A 82 -9.95 5.06 -3.75
CA GLN A 82 -9.28 4.26 -4.78
C GLN A 82 -10.22 4.08 -5.96
N PHE A 83 -9.72 4.36 -7.18
CA PHE A 83 -10.48 4.13 -8.40
C PHE A 83 -9.57 3.73 -9.56
N ASN A 84 -10.13 3.04 -10.56
CA ASN A 84 -9.40 2.60 -11.73
C ASN A 84 -9.59 3.58 -12.89
N CYS A 85 -8.49 3.96 -13.54
CA CYS A 85 -8.52 4.80 -14.74
C CYS A 85 -9.20 4.04 -15.90
N PRO A 86 -10.27 4.57 -16.52
CA PRO A 86 -10.98 3.90 -17.62
C PRO A 86 -10.16 3.79 -18.90
N SER A 87 -9.12 4.63 -19.09
CA SER A 87 -8.30 4.61 -20.31
C SER A 87 -7.10 3.67 -20.24
N CYS A 88 -6.44 3.53 -19.09
CA CYS A 88 -5.22 2.71 -18.97
C CYS A 88 -5.29 1.61 -17.91
N GLY A 89 -6.36 1.55 -17.12
CA GLY A 89 -6.53 0.55 -16.06
C GLY A 89 -5.64 0.77 -14.84
N ALA A 90 -4.88 1.88 -14.77
CA ALA A 90 -4.08 2.19 -13.61
C ALA A 90 -4.96 2.52 -12.40
N GLU A 91 -4.56 2.02 -11.25
CA GLU A 91 -5.19 2.32 -9.97
C GLU A 91 -4.70 3.68 -9.44
N LEU A 92 -5.64 4.55 -9.10
CA LEU A 92 -5.41 5.91 -8.67
C LEU A 92 -5.98 6.12 -7.27
N ILE A 93 -5.22 6.81 -6.43
CA ILE A 93 -5.62 7.20 -5.08
C ILE A 93 -5.84 8.70 -5.09
N SER A 94 -6.96 9.16 -4.54
CA SER A 94 -7.28 10.59 -4.44
C SER A 94 -7.98 10.88 -3.13
N ASP A 95 -7.98 12.14 -2.71
CA ASP A 95 -8.71 12.59 -1.52
C ASP A 95 -10.22 12.62 -1.75
N GLU A 96 -10.97 12.69 -0.66
CA GLU A 96 -12.42 12.73 -0.66
C GLU A 96 -13.02 13.95 -1.37
N THR A 97 -12.28 15.05 -1.51
CA THR A 97 -12.82 16.27 -2.13
C THR A 97 -12.55 16.35 -3.63
N THR A 98 -11.63 15.53 -4.14
CA THR A 98 -11.32 15.49 -5.58
C THR A 98 -12.44 14.85 -6.37
N ALA A 99 -13.10 15.63 -7.23
CA ALA A 99 -14.12 15.17 -8.17
C ALA A 99 -13.56 14.85 -9.56
N ALA A 100 -12.47 15.50 -9.97
CA ALA A 100 -11.83 15.32 -11.26
C ALA A 100 -10.31 15.47 -11.14
N THR A 101 -9.57 14.58 -11.77
CA THR A 101 -8.10 14.59 -11.78
C THR A 101 -7.56 14.07 -13.11
N SER A 102 -6.32 14.42 -13.45
CA SER A 102 -5.63 13.89 -14.62
C SER A 102 -4.86 12.64 -14.23
N CYS A 103 -5.01 11.56 -15.00
CA CYS A 103 -4.24 10.34 -14.76
C CYS A 103 -2.74 10.60 -15.00
N PRO A 104 -1.86 10.40 -13.99
CA PRO A 104 -0.42 10.61 -14.14
C PRO A 104 0.23 9.63 -15.14
N TYR A 105 -0.43 8.50 -15.43
CA TYR A 105 0.12 7.47 -16.33
C TYR A 105 -0.18 7.74 -17.80
N CYS A 106 -1.40 8.18 -18.14
CA CYS A 106 -1.81 8.35 -19.54
C CYS A 106 -2.29 9.77 -19.89
N GLY A 107 -2.33 10.67 -18.92
CA GLY A 107 -2.78 12.06 -19.10
C GLY A 107 -4.29 12.21 -19.33
N ASN A 108 -5.08 11.14 -19.21
CA ASN A 108 -6.53 11.23 -19.42
C ASN A 108 -7.18 12.00 -18.26
N PRO A 109 -7.97 13.07 -18.53
CA PRO A 109 -8.78 13.71 -17.52
C PRO A 109 -9.92 12.77 -17.11
N ASN A 110 -9.87 12.29 -15.87
CA ASN A 110 -10.84 11.36 -15.30
C ASN A 110 -11.74 12.07 -14.28
N ILE A 111 -13.03 11.75 -14.33
CA ILE A 111 -14.01 12.10 -13.30
C ILE A 111 -14.14 10.88 -12.37
N ILE A 112 -14.01 11.10 -11.06
CA ILE A 112 -14.10 10.03 -10.07
C ILE A 112 -15.58 9.64 -9.91
N PRO A 113 -15.98 8.39 -10.24
CA PRO A 113 -17.38 7.98 -10.18
C PRO A 113 -17.90 8.03 -8.74
N GLY A 114 -19.14 8.50 -8.55
CA GLY A 114 -19.78 8.62 -7.24
C GLY A 114 -19.50 9.93 -6.50
N LYS A 115 -18.51 10.73 -6.92
CA LYS A 115 -18.24 12.05 -6.32
C LYS A 115 -19.17 13.15 -6.80
N LEU A 116 -19.57 13.09 -8.06
CA LEU A 116 -20.55 14.01 -8.62
C LEU A 116 -21.90 13.32 -8.61
N SER A 117 -22.76 13.74 -7.69
CA SER A 117 -24.18 13.39 -7.70
C SER A 117 -24.96 14.47 -8.45
N GLY A 118 -26.15 14.12 -8.95
CA GLY A 118 -26.95 14.96 -9.83
C GLY A 118 -27.46 16.28 -9.26
N ALA A 119 -27.01 16.69 -8.07
CA ALA A 119 -27.34 17.98 -7.45
C ALA A 119 -26.91 19.19 -8.31
N PHE A 120 -25.85 19.05 -9.12
CA PHE A 120 -25.41 20.07 -10.09
C PHE A 120 -25.51 19.57 -11.54
N LYS A 121 -26.42 18.62 -11.81
CA LYS A 121 -26.68 18.20 -13.18
C LYS A 121 -27.36 19.37 -13.91
N PRO A 122 -26.86 19.79 -15.08
CA PRO A 122 -27.52 20.84 -15.84
C PRO A 122 -28.95 20.42 -16.23
N ASP A 123 -29.94 21.26 -15.93
CA ASP A 123 -31.35 21.02 -16.27
C ASP A 123 -31.57 20.93 -17.78
N TYR A 124 -30.78 21.69 -18.55
CA TYR A 124 -30.82 21.71 -20.01
C TYR A 124 -29.41 21.86 -20.58
N VAL A 125 -29.06 21.00 -21.52
CA VAL A 125 -27.94 21.24 -22.43
C VAL A 125 -28.51 22.06 -23.58
N ILE A 126 -28.14 23.33 -23.69
CA ILE A 126 -28.55 24.16 -24.82
C ILE A 126 -27.77 23.66 -26.05
N PRO A 127 -28.40 22.97 -27.02
CA PRO A 127 -27.72 22.68 -28.27
C PRO A 127 -27.36 24.01 -28.92
N PHE A 128 -26.16 24.11 -29.48
CA PHE A 128 -25.78 25.31 -30.22
C PHE A 128 -26.82 25.56 -31.30
N LYS A 129 -27.62 26.63 -31.13
CA LYS A 129 -28.56 27.10 -32.15
C LYS A 129 -27.85 27.60 -33.41
N PHE A 130 -26.57 27.94 -33.25
CA PHE A 130 -25.69 28.48 -34.27
C PHE A 130 -24.50 27.56 -34.45
N ASP A 131 -24.15 27.27 -35.69
CA ASP A 131 -22.95 26.51 -36.01
C ASP A 131 -21.68 27.29 -35.61
N LYS A 132 -20.57 26.58 -35.37
CA LYS A 132 -19.28 27.18 -34.97
C LYS A 132 -18.89 28.39 -35.83
N ASN A 133 -19.16 28.30 -37.13
CA ASN A 133 -18.86 29.36 -38.10
C ASN A 133 -19.74 30.61 -37.91
N GLU A 134 -21.00 30.43 -37.53
CA GLU A 134 -21.94 31.53 -37.27
C GLU A 134 -21.59 32.25 -35.96
N ALA A 135 -21.21 31.51 -34.92
CA ALA A 135 -20.72 32.07 -33.66
C ALA A 135 -19.47 32.94 -33.87
N ILE A 136 -18.50 32.47 -34.66
CA ILE A 136 -17.26 33.23 -34.97
C ILE A 136 -17.59 34.50 -35.78
N LYS A 137 -18.51 34.44 -36.75
CA LYS A 137 -18.94 35.62 -37.52
C LYS A 137 -19.64 36.67 -36.64
N ALA A 138 -20.51 36.24 -35.72
CA ALA A 138 -21.17 37.14 -34.78
C ALA A 138 -20.17 37.81 -33.83
N LEU A 139 -19.20 37.04 -33.31
CA LEU A 139 -18.15 37.56 -32.43
C LEU A 139 -17.29 38.63 -33.14
N LYS A 140 -16.88 38.39 -34.39
CA LYS A 140 -16.12 39.34 -35.24
C LYS A 140 -16.91 40.57 -35.72
N LYS A 141 -18.22 40.60 -35.50
CA LYS A 141 -19.07 41.75 -35.83
C LYS A 141 -19.26 42.65 -34.60
N HIS A 142 -19.07 42.10 -33.40
CA HIS A 142 -19.21 42.81 -32.13
C HIS A 142 -17.90 43.45 -31.64
N TYR A 143 -16.76 42.90 -32.07
CA TYR A 143 -15.41 43.45 -31.93
C TYR A 143 -14.86 43.83 -33.30
#